data_AF-A0A7C5DG60-F1
#
_entry.id   AF-A0A7C5DG60-F1
#
_cell.length_a   1.000
_cell.length_b   1.000
_cell.length_c   1.000
_cell.angle_alpha   90.00
_cell.angle_beta   90.00
_cell.angle_gamma   90.00
#
_symmetry.space_group_name_H-M   'P 1'
#
loop_
_entity.id
_entity.type
_entity.pdbx_description
1 polymer ?
#
loop_
_entity_poly.entity_id
_entity_poly.type
_entity_poly.pdbx_seq_one_letter_code
_entity_poly.pdbx_strand_id
1 'polypeptide(L)'
;MTERISSFWLNRLLGIPTATPLDPASMSARLRVAICPAPELSERLQAFTTALREAFRQCGVTMVDAAPENGRPSRFEAGTAVIAPGSFPDKLLPINRVSTLYNNLIVGVYDEPPPVRDGQTPQEALDAVIGRLAWEMVHLLIYVTDETWTVCSMNGGITTFRTPLPEARDVLESLIPKITAQVVPPRDGDLELRDGALKTATPEFRQIAADFVACGRRWAANPRFMNHTSRGSLDYRNDFYRKIVSRYLDDRSGMSYGFFARQLPVAGKPALEANDTDEVEKNLVPVTVAGKRLLVPVPDVRILTTRSGCRKTAIDPERDLVQIGLDTASKPWIATPEGLPEDFVTRPSFDTLTIIAHAVGNTMIASILRTLRPDSRFPKLLERFGSGMTHWHHYPDDDMIPKGYIKHGKENPPVSCSTPQSAAYSLLGKLEA
;
A
#
# COMPACT_ATOMS: atom_id res chain seq x y z
N MET A 1 -3.08 2.13 25.34
CA MET A 1 -1.70 1.74 24.96
C MET A 1 -0.82 2.97 25.14
N THR A 2 0.34 2.85 25.79
CA THR A 2 1.31 3.95 25.83
C THR A 2 1.80 4.22 24.41
N GLU A 3 1.63 5.45 23.92
CA GLU A 3 2.09 5.85 22.59
C GLU A 3 3.61 5.62 22.49
N ARG A 4 4.03 4.70 21.62
CA ARG A 4 5.44 4.30 21.46
C ARG A 4 6.27 5.39 20.79
N ILE A 5 5.66 6.10 19.85
CA ILE A 5 6.23 7.23 19.11
C ILE A 5 5.08 8.19 18.82
N SER A 6 5.29 9.49 19.01
CA SER A 6 4.21 10.43 18.77
C SER A 6 3.88 10.53 17.28
N SER A 7 2.61 10.80 16.98
CA SER A 7 2.16 11.05 15.60
C SER A 7 3.01 12.12 14.89
N PHE A 8 3.42 13.18 15.59
CA PHE A 8 4.32 14.21 15.03
C PHE A 8 5.64 13.61 14.51
N TRP A 9 6.30 12.78 15.32
CA TRP A 9 7.59 12.18 14.95
C TRP A 9 7.46 11.12 13.88
N LEU A 10 6.39 10.31 13.94
CA LEU A 10 6.06 9.34 12.90
C LEU A 10 5.89 10.04 11.53
N ASN A 11 5.11 11.12 11.52
CA ASN A 11 4.83 11.90 10.31
C ASN A 11 6.11 12.55 9.77
N ARG A 12 6.92 13.15 10.65
CA ARG A 12 8.19 13.77 10.28
C ARG A 12 9.20 12.76 9.73
N LEU A 13 9.29 11.57 10.32
CA LEU A 13 10.21 10.52 9.90
C LEU A 13 9.88 9.95 8.53
N LEU A 14 8.60 9.71 8.28
CA LEU A 14 8.14 9.08 7.05
C LEU A 14 7.79 10.10 5.97
N GLY A 15 7.81 11.40 6.29
CA GLY A 15 7.37 12.45 5.36
C GLY A 15 5.89 12.36 5.01
N ILE A 16 5.07 11.75 5.87
CA ILE A 16 3.62 11.62 5.65
C ILE A 16 2.87 12.84 6.22
N PRO A 17 1.76 13.27 5.61
CA PRO A 17 0.99 14.41 6.11
C PRO A 17 0.54 14.20 7.56
N THR A 18 0.58 15.26 8.37
CA THR A 18 0.09 15.21 9.76
C THR A 18 -1.40 14.91 9.88
N ALA A 19 -2.12 15.16 8.79
CA ALA A 19 -3.53 14.83 8.64
C ALA A 19 -3.79 13.38 8.22
N THR A 20 -2.80 12.50 8.04
CA THR A 20 -3.07 11.11 7.66
C THR A 20 -3.79 10.36 8.80
N PRO A 21 -5.02 9.86 8.60
CA PRO A 21 -5.70 9.06 9.62
C PRO A 21 -5.09 7.66 9.71
N LEU A 22 -4.83 7.20 10.94
CA LEU A 22 -4.14 5.94 11.24
C LEU A 22 -5.03 4.89 11.92
N ASP A 23 -6.25 5.23 12.32
CA ASP A 23 -7.19 4.31 12.96
C ASP A 23 -8.57 4.39 12.28
N PRO A 24 -9.42 3.35 12.41
CA PRO A 24 -10.69 3.31 11.70
C PRO A 24 -11.62 4.48 12.03
N ALA A 25 -11.62 4.97 13.27
CA ALA A 25 -12.49 6.07 13.69
C ALA A 25 -12.02 7.41 13.10
N SER A 26 -10.71 7.68 13.08
CA SER A 26 -10.18 8.87 12.40
C SER A 26 -10.33 8.79 10.87
N MET A 27 -10.30 7.57 10.30
CA MET A 27 -10.61 7.35 8.88
C MET A 27 -12.08 7.63 8.56
N SER A 28 -13.01 7.14 9.39
CA SER A 28 -14.45 7.33 9.16
C SER A 28 -14.86 8.79 9.28
N ALA A 29 -14.34 9.51 10.28
CA ALA A 29 -14.64 10.91 10.53
C ALA A 29 -14.24 11.85 9.38
N ARG A 30 -13.30 11.43 8.53
CA ARG A 30 -12.81 12.20 7.37
C ARG A 30 -13.37 11.72 6.05
N LEU A 31 -14.05 10.58 6.04
CA LEU A 31 -14.54 9.96 4.83
C LEU A 31 -15.83 10.65 4.38
N ARG A 32 -15.88 11.03 3.10
CA ARG A 32 -17.08 11.49 2.40
C ARG A 32 -17.52 10.43 1.40
N VAL A 33 -18.78 10.03 1.44
CA VAL A 33 -19.32 9.00 0.55
C VAL A 33 -20.55 9.52 -0.18
N ALA A 34 -20.59 9.31 -1.50
CA ALA A 34 -21.79 9.47 -2.31
C ALA A 34 -22.22 8.13 -2.91
N ILE A 35 -23.52 7.88 -2.99
CA ILE A 35 -24.05 6.72 -3.72
C ILE A 35 -24.54 7.20 -5.09
N CYS A 36 -23.91 6.69 -6.15
CA CYS A 36 -24.26 7.01 -7.52
C CYS A 36 -25.62 6.39 -7.86
N PRO A 37 -26.57 7.17 -8.40
CA PRO A 37 -27.85 6.63 -8.84
C PRO A 37 -27.63 5.71 -10.05
N ALA A 38 -28.00 4.43 -9.89
CA ALA A 38 -27.91 3.44 -10.94
C ALA A 38 -29.15 3.48 -11.84
N PRO A 39 -29.03 3.14 -13.14
CA PRO A 39 -30.18 3.06 -14.05
C PRO A 39 -31.17 1.99 -13.62
N GLU A 40 -30.66 0.85 -13.16
CA GLU A 40 -31.44 -0.32 -12.73
C GLU A 40 -30.80 -0.91 -11.47
N LEU A 41 -31.63 -1.30 -10.51
CA LEU A 41 -31.22 -1.97 -9.28
C LEU A 41 -32.14 -3.16 -9.03
N SER A 42 -31.55 -4.30 -8.71
CA SER A 42 -32.28 -5.42 -8.12
C SER A 42 -32.73 -5.08 -6.70
N GLU A 43 -33.74 -5.79 -6.20
CA GLU A 43 -34.19 -5.67 -4.82
C GLU A 43 -33.05 -5.94 -3.82
N ARG A 44 -32.17 -6.90 -4.13
CA ARG A 44 -31.00 -7.24 -3.30
C ARG A 44 -30.02 -6.07 -3.22
N LEU A 45 -29.67 -5.45 -4.35
CA LEU A 45 -28.80 -4.27 -4.35
C LEU A 45 -29.44 -3.07 -3.66
N GLN A 46 -30.74 -2.89 -3.80
CA GLN A 46 -31.45 -1.82 -3.11
C GLN A 46 -31.39 -2.01 -1.59
N ALA A 47 -31.64 -3.24 -1.10
CA ALA A 47 -31.53 -3.57 0.31
C ALA A 47 -30.09 -3.40 0.82
N PHE A 48 -29.11 -3.95 0.09
CA PHE A 48 -27.69 -3.84 0.45
C PHE A 48 -27.21 -2.40 0.51
N THR A 49 -27.51 -1.58 -0.50
CA THR A 49 -27.07 -0.17 -0.54
C THR A 49 -27.75 0.69 0.52
N THR A 50 -28.99 0.38 0.88
CA THR A 50 -29.69 1.02 2.00
C THR A 50 -29.01 0.68 3.32
N ALA A 51 -28.73 -0.60 3.57
CA ALA A 51 -28.00 -1.04 4.77
C ALA A 51 -26.58 -0.46 4.82
N LEU A 52 -25.86 -0.42 3.70
CA LEU A 52 -24.52 0.16 3.61
C LEU A 52 -24.52 1.66 3.95
N ARG A 53 -25.51 2.40 3.44
CA ARG A 53 -25.69 3.83 3.76
C ARG A 53 -25.89 4.02 5.26
N GLU A 54 -26.70 3.17 5.88
CA GLU A 54 -26.98 3.25 7.31
C GLU A 54 -25.76 2.87 8.15
N ALA A 55 -25.05 1.82 7.78
CA ALA A 55 -23.78 1.43 8.39
C ALA A 55 -22.76 2.59 8.34
N PHE A 56 -22.59 3.25 7.18
CA PHE A 56 -21.72 4.41 7.07
C PHE A 56 -22.12 5.56 8.02
N ARG A 57 -23.41 5.87 8.13
CA ARG A 57 -23.90 6.89 9.07
C ARG A 57 -23.59 6.54 10.52
N GLN A 58 -23.80 5.28 10.91
CA GLN A 58 -23.48 4.79 12.25
C GLN A 58 -21.97 4.88 12.55
N CYS A 59 -21.12 4.73 11.53
CA CYS A 59 -19.67 4.93 11.64
C CYS A 59 -19.22 6.39 11.66
N GLY A 60 -20.14 7.37 11.53
CA GLY A 60 -19.82 8.79 11.48
C GLY A 60 -19.29 9.29 10.12
N VAL A 61 -19.51 8.54 9.04
CA VAL A 61 -19.13 8.95 7.68
C VAL A 61 -20.05 10.04 7.17
N THR A 62 -19.47 11.03 6.48
CA THR A 62 -20.24 12.12 5.88
C THR A 62 -20.87 11.66 4.57
N MET A 63 -22.20 11.52 4.55
CA MET A 63 -22.95 11.18 3.34
C MET A 63 -23.17 12.44 2.47
N VAL A 64 -22.84 12.36 1.18
CA VAL A 64 -23.00 13.42 0.20
C VAL A 64 -24.09 13.02 -0.80
N ASP A 65 -25.03 13.93 -1.06
CA ASP A 65 -26.09 13.69 -2.03
C ASP A 65 -25.61 13.92 -3.47
N ALA A 66 -25.96 13.00 -4.37
CA ALA A 66 -25.71 13.14 -5.80
C ALA A 66 -26.82 13.99 -6.44
N ALA A 67 -26.89 15.29 -6.13
CA ALA A 67 -27.88 16.18 -6.75
C ALA A 67 -27.46 16.53 -8.18
N PRO A 68 -28.32 16.43 -9.21
CA PRO A 68 -27.98 16.82 -10.57
C PRO A 68 -27.79 18.34 -10.69
N GLU A 69 -26.75 18.78 -11.41
CA GLU A 69 -26.57 20.18 -11.79
C GLU A 69 -27.11 20.41 -13.20
N ASN A 70 -28.13 21.26 -13.35
CA ASN A 70 -28.60 21.75 -14.65
C ASN A 70 -28.94 20.65 -15.68
N GLY A 71 -29.56 19.55 -15.23
CA GLY A 71 -29.96 18.43 -16.09
C GLY A 71 -28.80 17.57 -16.61
N ARG A 72 -27.56 17.83 -16.17
CA ARG A 72 -26.41 16.95 -16.38
C ARG A 72 -26.15 16.10 -15.14
N PRO A 73 -25.63 14.86 -15.31
CA PRO A 73 -25.17 14.08 -14.18
C PRO A 73 -24.12 14.90 -13.42
N SER A 74 -24.36 15.19 -12.15
CA SER A 74 -23.40 15.95 -11.33
C SER A 74 -22.06 15.24 -11.25
N ARG A 75 -21.01 16.06 -11.17
CA ARG A 75 -19.65 15.60 -10.90
C ARG A 75 -19.42 15.54 -9.39
N PHE A 76 -18.78 14.48 -8.94
CA PHE A 76 -18.35 14.31 -7.57
C PHE A 76 -17.05 15.10 -7.32
N GLU A 77 -17.07 15.91 -6.26
CA GLU A 77 -15.90 16.66 -5.80
C GLU A 77 -14.74 15.74 -5.42
N ALA A 78 -13.51 16.20 -5.64
CA ALA A 78 -12.32 15.50 -5.17
C ALA A 78 -12.39 15.24 -3.65
N GLY A 79 -11.94 14.06 -3.24
CA GLY A 79 -12.01 13.57 -1.85
C GLY A 79 -13.31 12.84 -1.50
N THR A 80 -14.26 12.71 -2.45
CA THR A 80 -15.49 11.94 -2.24
C THR A 80 -15.34 10.53 -2.81
N ALA A 81 -15.54 9.52 -1.97
CA ALA A 81 -15.67 8.14 -2.41
C ALA A 81 -17.06 7.90 -3.03
N VAL A 82 -17.12 7.19 -4.15
CA VAL A 82 -18.35 6.96 -4.92
C VAL A 82 -18.70 5.48 -4.88
N ILE A 83 -19.87 5.15 -4.32
CA ILE A 83 -20.44 3.80 -4.35
C ILE A 83 -21.36 3.70 -5.57
N ALA A 84 -21.08 2.77 -6.46
CA ALA A 84 -21.77 2.59 -7.73
C ALA A 84 -22.42 1.20 -7.79
N PRO A 85 -23.68 1.08 -7.34
CA PRO A 85 -24.40 -0.18 -7.39
C PRO A 85 -24.90 -0.50 -8.80
N GLY A 86 -24.86 -1.77 -9.18
CA GLY A 86 -25.33 -2.27 -10.47
C GLY A 86 -24.36 -1.99 -11.63
N SER A 87 -24.84 -2.27 -12.83
CA SER A 87 -24.09 -2.07 -14.08
C SER A 87 -24.45 -0.74 -14.73
N PHE A 88 -23.42 -0.05 -15.23
CA PHE A 88 -23.60 1.23 -15.91
C PHE A 88 -23.28 1.10 -17.41
N PRO A 89 -24.08 1.70 -18.30
CA PRO A 89 -23.66 1.91 -19.68
C PRO A 89 -22.53 2.94 -19.72
N ASP A 90 -21.72 2.90 -20.77
CA ASP A 90 -20.49 3.69 -20.87
C ASP A 90 -20.68 5.18 -20.54
N LYS A 91 -21.75 5.81 -21.04
CA LYS A 91 -22.03 7.24 -20.82
C LYS A 91 -22.33 7.60 -19.37
N LEU A 92 -22.72 6.63 -18.55
CA LEU A 92 -23.12 6.82 -17.16
C LEU A 92 -22.12 6.23 -16.16
N LEU A 93 -21.00 5.67 -16.64
CA LEU A 93 -19.98 5.11 -15.76
C LEU A 93 -19.53 6.16 -14.71
N PRO A 94 -19.38 5.76 -13.43
CA PRO A 94 -19.01 6.68 -12.36
C PRO A 94 -17.71 7.44 -12.63
N ILE A 95 -16.77 6.83 -13.35
CA ILE A 95 -15.50 7.46 -13.74
C ILE A 95 -15.68 8.74 -14.57
N ASN A 96 -16.76 8.83 -15.35
CA ASN A 96 -17.07 10.03 -16.14
C ASN A 96 -17.67 11.15 -15.29
N ARG A 97 -18.00 10.84 -14.03
CA ARG A 97 -18.64 11.73 -13.07
C ARG A 97 -17.69 12.13 -11.94
N VAL A 98 -16.43 11.71 -11.94
CA VAL A 98 -15.45 12.19 -10.94
C VAL A 98 -14.56 13.28 -11.51
N SER A 99 -14.09 14.16 -10.63
CA SER A 99 -13.15 15.22 -11.01
C SER A 99 -11.72 14.72 -11.20
N THR A 100 -11.33 13.65 -10.50
CA THR A 100 -10.00 13.04 -10.57
C THR A 100 -10.04 11.57 -10.14
N LEU A 101 -9.18 10.72 -10.68
CA LEU A 101 -9.02 9.34 -10.21
C LEU A 101 -8.08 9.21 -9.01
N TYR A 102 -7.24 10.22 -8.78
CA TYR A 102 -6.24 10.20 -7.72
C TYR A 102 -6.80 10.55 -6.33
N ASN A 103 -8.04 11.04 -6.28
CA ASN A 103 -8.69 11.44 -5.03
C ASN A 103 -10.21 11.17 -5.04
N ASN A 104 -10.72 10.38 -5.99
CA ASN A 104 -12.08 9.87 -5.94
C ASN A 104 -12.02 8.36 -6.08
N LEU A 105 -12.05 7.66 -4.95
CA LEU A 105 -12.16 6.21 -4.97
C LEU A 105 -13.56 5.82 -5.44
N ILE A 106 -13.65 4.83 -6.33
CA ILE A 106 -14.91 4.34 -6.88
C ILE A 106 -15.07 2.87 -6.48
N VAL A 107 -16.20 2.53 -5.88
CA VAL A 107 -16.55 1.16 -5.45
C VAL A 107 -17.72 0.68 -6.30
N GLY A 108 -17.52 -0.36 -7.11
CA GLY A 108 -18.62 -1.04 -7.80
C GLY A 108 -19.30 -2.05 -6.88
N VAL A 109 -20.63 -2.13 -6.89
CA VAL A 109 -21.40 -3.11 -6.09
C VAL A 109 -22.31 -3.93 -7.00
N TYR A 110 -22.14 -5.25 -7.04
CA TYR A 110 -22.77 -6.13 -8.02
C TYR A 110 -23.58 -7.25 -7.37
N ASP A 111 -24.71 -7.57 -7.99
CA ASP A 111 -25.63 -8.63 -7.57
C ASP A 111 -25.25 -9.98 -8.21
N GLU A 112 -24.04 -10.44 -7.94
CA GLU A 112 -23.51 -11.67 -8.50
C GLU A 112 -22.40 -12.21 -7.57
N PRO A 113 -22.05 -13.51 -7.65
CA PRO A 113 -20.90 -14.02 -6.92
C PRO A 113 -19.59 -13.36 -7.41
N PRO A 114 -18.56 -13.26 -6.54
CA PRO A 114 -17.25 -12.75 -6.96
C PRO A 114 -16.64 -13.63 -8.05
N PRO A 115 -15.74 -13.09 -8.91
CA PRO A 115 -15.10 -13.81 -9.99
C PRO A 115 -13.95 -14.71 -9.48
N VAL A 116 -14.17 -15.32 -8.31
CA VAL A 116 -13.22 -16.16 -7.59
C VAL A 116 -13.89 -17.52 -7.37
N ARG A 117 -13.19 -18.60 -7.69
CA ARG A 117 -13.70 -19.98 -7.67
C ARG A 117 -12.75 -20.91 -6.95
N ASP A 118 -13.30 -21.98 -6.40
CA ASP A 118 -12.51 -23.05 -5.80
C ASP A 118 -11.54 -23.64 -6.83
N GLY A 119 -10.30 -23.89 -6.39
CA GLY A 119 -9.25 -24.47 -7.22
C GLY A 119 -8.46 -23.45 -8.07
N GLN A 120 -8.83 -22.17 -8.09
CA GLN A 120 -8.00 -21.14 -8.73
C GLN A 120 -6.68 -20.95 -7.97
N THR A 121 -5.61 -20.73 -8.73
CA THR A 121 -4.37 -20.20 -8.17
C THR A 121 -4.56 -18.75 -7.71
N PRO A 122 -3.75 -18.25 -6.76
CA PRO A 122 -3.79 -16.84 -6.34
C PRO A 122 -3.66 -15.86 -7.51
N GLN A 123 -2.85 -16.19 -8.53
CA GLN A 123 -2.67 -15.37 -9.71
C GLN A 123 -3.94 -15.32 -10.59
N GLU A 124 -4.61 -16.44 -10.81
CA GLU A 124 -5.86 -16.48 -11.58
C GLU A 124 -6.99 -15.69 -10.89
N ALA A 125 -7.12 -15.83 -9.57
CA ALA A 125 -8.10 -15.08 -8.79
C ALA A 125 -7.83 -13.57 -8.88
N LEU A 126 -6.56 -13.15 -8.76
CA LEU A 126 -6.15 -11.77 -8.93
C LEU A 126 -6.45 -11.25 -10.33
N ASP A 127 -6.05 -11.96 -11.38
CA ASP A 127 -6.26 -11.51 -12.76
C ASP A 127 -7.75 -11.37 -13.09
N ALA A 128 -8.60 -12.24 -12.55
CA ALA A 128 -10.05 -12.13 -12.69
C ALA A 128 -10.62 -10.88 -11.99
N VAL A 129 -10.17 -10.59 -10.76
CA VAL A 129 -10.56 -9.37 -10.02
C VAL A 129 -10.08 -8.10 -10.74
N ILE A 130 -8.82 -8.08 -11.19
CA ILE A 130 -8.26 -6.95 -11.94
C ILE A 130 -8.98 -6.74 -13.28
N GLY A 131 -9.28 -7.83 -14.00
CA GLY A 131 -10.06 -7.78 -15.23
C GLY A 131 -11.39 -7.08 -15.01
N ARG A 132 -12.12 -7.43 -13.93
CA ARG A 132 -13.39 -6.76 -13.63
C ARG A 132 -13.22 -5.31 -13.19
N LEU A 133 -12.21 -4.99 -12.39
CA LEU A 133 -11.89 -3.60 -12.00
C LEU A 133 -11.63 -2.72 -13.23
N ALA A 134 -10.84 -3.22 -14.19
CA ALA A 134 -10.52 -2.52 -15.43
C ALA A 134 -11.75 -2.38 -16.34
N TRP A 135 -12.59 -3.40 -16.45
CA TRP A 135 -13.82 -3.33 -17.23
C TRP A 135 -14.82 -2.32 -16.67
N GLU A 136 -14.99 -2.30 -15.35
CA GLU A 136 -15.97 -1.44 -14.68
C GLU A 136 -15.44 -0.04 -14.37
N MET A 137 -14.14 0.18 -14.57
CA MET A 137 -13.47 1.45 -14.28
C MET A 137 -13.65 1.88 -12.81
N VAL A 138 -13.50 0.91 -11.90
CA VAL A 138 -13.62 1.11 -10.44
C VAL A 138 -12.34 0.64 -9.71
N HIS A 139 -12.20 1.01 -8.44
CA HIS A 139 -11.01 0.72 -7.62
C HIS A 139 -11.22 -0.42 -6.62
N LEU A 140 -12.47 -0.64 -6.20
CA LEU A 140 -12.89 -1.72 -5.34
C LEU A 140 -14.17 -2.34 -5.91
N LEU A 141 -14.33 -3.65 -5.73
CA LEU A 141 -15.54 -4.38 -6.10
C LEU A 141 -16.17 -4.95 -4.84
N ILE A 142 -17.49 -4.86 -4.75
CA ILE A 142 -18.30 -5.54 -3.77
C ILE A 142 -19.27 -6.44 -4.52
N TYR A 143 -19.29 -7.72 -4.15
CA TYR A 143 -20.19 -8.72 -4.69
C TYR A 143 -21.18 -9.13 -3.61
N VAL A 144 -22.47 -9.19 -3.95
CA VAL A 144 -23.55 -9.46 -3.01
C VAL A 144 -24.29 -10.71 -3.48
N THR A 145 -24.53 -11.62 -2.54
CA THR A 145 -25.31 -12.85 -2.72
C THR A 145 -26.39 -12.92 -1.64
N ASP A 146 -27.22 -13.96 -1.65
CA ASP A 146 -28.27 -14.14 -0.63
C ASP A 146 -27.72 -14.45 0.77
N GLU A 147 -26.43 -14.82 0.88
CA GLU A 147 -25.82 -15.24 2.15
C GLU A 147 -24.59 -14.43 2.55
N THR A 148 -23.92 -13.82 1.57
CA THR A 148 -22.61 -13.19 1.76
C THR A 148 -22.48 -11.90 0.96
N TRP A 149 -21.59 -11.03 1.42
CA TRP A 149 -20.98 -10.01 0.57
C TRP A 149 -19.46 -10.11 0.61
N THR A 150 -18.80 -9.83 -0.52
CA THR A 150 -17.36 -10.00 -0.69
C THR A 150 -16.74 -8.74 -1.26
N VAL A 151 -15.72 -8.21 -0.59
CA VAL A 151 -14.90 -7.08 -1.05
C VAL A 151 -13.67 -7.60 -1.77
N CYS A 152 -13.43 -7.13 -3.00
CA CYS A 152 -12.22 -7.42 -3.78
C CYS A 152 -11.48 -6.12 -4.10
N SER A 153 -10.15 -6.11 -3.94
CA SER A 153 -9.31 -4.93 -4.15
C SER A 153 -8.21 -5.12 -5.19
N MET A 154 -7.69 -4.01 -5.73
CA MET A 154 -6.61 -3.99 -6.73
C MET A 154 -5.31 -4.68 -6.30
N ASN A 155 -5.07 -4.88 -5.00
CA ASN A 155 -3.89 -5.57 -4.48
C ASN A 155 -4.11 -7.09 -4.26
N GLY A 156 -5.25 -7.64 -4.71
CA GLY A 156 -5.59 -9.06 -4.53
C GLY A 156 -6.19 -9.40 -3.16
N GLY A 157 -6.55 -8.39 -2.38
CA GLY A 157 -7.29 -8.60 -1.13
C GLY A 157 -8.72 -9.02 -1.42
N ILE A 158 -9.13 -10.18 -0.89
CA ILE A 158 -10.50 -10.69 -0.96
C ILE A 158 -10.97 -10.90 0.48
N THR A 159 -12.11 -10.30 0.84
CA THR A 159 -12.68 -10.42 2.19
C THR A 159 -14.17 -10.72 2.08
N THR A 160 -14.59 -11.88 2.58
CA THR A 160 -15.98 -12.33 2.53
C THR A 160 -16.60 -12.26 3.91
N PHE A 161 -17.78 -11.65 3.98
CA PHE A 161 -18.60 -11.54 5.17
C PHE A 161 -19.78 -12.49 5.03
N ARG A 162 -20.03 -13.30 6.06
CA ARG A 162 -21.08 -14.33 6.06
C ARG A 162 -22.43 -13.77 6.52
N THR A 163 -22.79 -12.64 5.94
CA THR A 163 -24.07 -11.97 6.11
C THR A 163 -24.50 -11.42 4.74
N PRO A 164 -25.80 -11.32 4.46
CA PRO A 164 -26.27 -10.73 3.21
C PRO A 164 -26.22 -9.19 3.21
N LEU A 165 -26.15 -8.57 4.40
CA LEU A 165 -26.17 -7.12 4.58
C LEU A 165 -24.99 -6.65 5.42
N PRO A 166 -24.44 -5.46 5.13
CA PRO A 166 -23.29 -4.92 5.83
C PRO A 166 -23.70 -4.40 7.22
N GLU A 167 -22.92 -4.77 8.23
CA GLU A 167 -23.03 -4.23 9.58
C GLU A 167 -22.05 -3.07 9.80
N ALA A 168 -22.37 -2.14 10.70
CA ALA A 168 -21.52 -0.98 10.99
C ALA A 168 -20.10 -1.38 11.42
N ARG A 169 -19.97 -2.48 12.18
CA ARG A 169 -18.67 -2.99 12.62
C ARG A 169 -17.82 -3.45 11.44
N ASP A 170 -18.37 -4.28 10.56
CA ASP A 170 -17.66 -4.79 9.38
C ASP A 170 -17.25 -3.67 8.44
N VAL A 171 -18.14 -2.68 8.28
CA VAL A 171 -17.86 -1.49 7.48
C VAL A 171 -16.73 -0.66 8.10
N LEU A 172 -16.76 -0.42 9.41
CA LEU A 172 -15.72 0.33 10.12
C LEU A 172 -14.37 -0.37 10.10
N GLU A 173 -14.33 -1.65 10.43
CA GLU A 173 -13.09 -2.40 10.63
C GLU A 173 -12.44 -2.83 9.31
N SER A 174 -13.21 -2.99 8.22
CA SER A 174 -12.69 -3.54 6.96
C SER A 174 -12.88 -2.65 5.75
N LEU A 175 -14.09 -2.14 5.51
CA LEU A 175 -14.38 -1.39 4.27
C LEU A 175 -13.85 0.05 4.31
N ILE A 176 -14.10 0.79 5.39
CA ILE A 176 -13.64 2.18 5.55
C ILE A 176 -12.12 2.30 5.38
N PRO A 177 -11.27 1.45 6.00
CA PRO A 177 -9.83 1.48 5.78
C PRO A 177 -9.42 1.34 4.31
N LYS A 178 -10.12 0.50 3.54
CA LYS A 178 -9.85 0.29 2.11
C LYS A 178 -10.29 1.47 1.24
N ILE A 179 -11.37 2.16 1.63
CA ILE A 179 -11.88 3.33 0.91
C ILE A 179 -11.03 4.57 1.22
N THR A 180 -10.62 4.75 2.48
CA THR A 180 -9.89 5.95 2.91
C THR A 180 -8.42 5.92 2.52
N ALA A 181 -7.78 4.74 2.54
CA ALA A 181 -6.35 4.59 2.22
C ALA A 181 -6.16 4.16 0.75
N GLN A 182 -6.44 5.08 -0.19
CA GLN A 182 -6.26 4.84 -1.62
C GLN A 182 -4.77 4.76 -1.99
N VAL A 183 -4.42 3.80 -2.86
CA VAL A 183 -3.10 3.76 -3.50
C VAL A 183 -3.03 4.83 -4.57
N VAL A 184 -2.02 5.70 -4.45
CA VAL A 184 -1.73 6.75 -5.42
C VAL A 184 -0.27 6.63 -5.83
N PRO A 185 0.07 6.71 -7.13
CA PRO A 185 1.45 6.84 -7.57
C PRO A 185 2.17 8.00 -6.85
N PRO A 186 3.46 7.84 -6.49
CA PRO A 186 4.27 9.00 -6.12
C PRO A 186 4.21 10.07 -7.21
N ARG A 187 3.99 11.32 -6.83
CA ARG A 187 3.93 12.48 -7.73
C ARG A 187 5.32 13.02 -8.02
N ASP A 188 5.42 13.78 -9.11
CA ASP A 188 6.65 14.51 -9.41
C ASP A 188 6.98 15.47 -8.25
N GLY A 189 8.22 15.38 -7.75
CA GLY A 189 8.69 16.17 -6.61
C GLY A 189 8.43 15.55 -5.22
N ASP A 190 7.71 14.41 -5.14
CA ASP A 190 7.64 13.60 -3.91
C ASP A 190 9.00 12.94 -3.61
N LEU A 191 9.72 12.55 -4.66
CA LEU A 191 11.06 11.98 -4.59
C LEU A 191 12.05 12.87 -5.34
N GLU A 192 13.25 13.03 -4.79
CA GLU A 192 14.40 13.56 -5.54
C GLU A 192 14.90 12.47 -6.52
N LEU A 193 14.95 12.80 -7.81
CA LEU A 193 15.47 11.91 -8.85
C LEU A 193 16.98 12.16 -9.04
N ARG A 194 17.78 11.10 -8.91
CA ARG A 194 19.24 11.10 -9.07
C ARG A 194 19.60 10.23 -10.29
N ASP A 195 19.46 10.81 -11.48
CA ASP A 195 19.63 10.08 -12.73
C ASP A 195 21.06 9.56 -12.93
N GLY A 196 21.18 8.28 -13.27
CA GLY A 196 22.46 7.61 -13.53
C GLY A 196 23.40 7.52 -12.32
N ALA A 197 22.91 7.82 -11.11
CA ALA A 197 23.74 7.85 -9.91
C ALA A 197 24.04 6.45 -9.34
N LEU A 198 23.28 5.41 -9.75
CA LEU A 198 23.51 4.03 -9.32
C LEU A 198 24.55 3.36 -10.22
N LYS A 199 25.75 3.13 -9.67
CA LYS A 199 26.85 2.42 -10.33
C LYS A 199 26.64 0.90 -10.30
N THR A 200 26.27 0.33 -11.44
CA THR A 200 25.93 -1.11 -11.56
C THR A 200 27.16 -1.98 -11.84
N ALA A 201 28.28 -1.38 -12.26
CA ALA A 201 29.51 -2.12 -12.56
C ALA A 201 30.29 -2.57 -11.31
N THR A 202 29.94 -2.11 -10.11
CA THR A 202 30.70 -2.38 -8.88
C THR A 202 30.59 -3.85 -8.43
N PRO A 203 31.66 -4.46 -7.87
CA PRO A 203 31.59 -5.82 -7.32
C PRO A 203 30.50 -5.99 -6.26
N GLU A 204 30.34 -4.99 -5.39
CA GLU A 204 29.35 -4.99 -4.32
C GLU A 204 27.92 -5.01 -4.88
N PHE A 205 27.65 -4.20 -5.91
CA PHE A 205 26.36 -4.22 -6.59
C PHE A 205 26.09 -5.59 -7.22
N ARG A 206 27.05 -6.14 -7.97
CA ARG A 206 26.89 -7.43 -8.66
C ARG A 206 26.61 -8.58 -7.70
N GLN A 207 27.25 -8.57 -6.52
CA GLN A 207 27.00 -9.56 -5.48
C GLN A 207 25.55 -9.49 -4.97
N ILE A 208 25.05 -8.28 -4.69
CA ILE A 208 23.66 -8.08 -4.23
C ILE A 208 22.68 -8.41 -5.35
N ALA A 209 22.95 -7.96 -6.58
CA ALA A 209 22.15 -8.24 -7.76
C ALA A 209 21.96 -9.73 -8.02
N ALA A 210 22.99 -10.55 -7.80
CA ALA A 210 22.90 -11.99 -7.93
C ALA A 210 21.86 -12.60 -6.96
N ASP A 211 21.73 -12.06 -5.74
CA ASP A 211 20.72 -12.47 -4.76
C ASP A 211 19.30 -12.11 -5.24
N PHE A 212 19.12 -10.92 -5.83
CA PHE A 212 17.84 -10.55 -6.45
C PHE A 212 17.43 -11.50 -7.57
N VAL A 213 18.36 -11.84 -8.48
CA VAL A 213 18.09 -12.78 -9.58
C VAL A 213 17.76 -14.17 -9.03
N ALA A 214 18.49 -14.65 -8.03
CA ALA A 214 18.22 -15.93 -7.38
C ALA A 214 16.85 -15.95 -6.68
N CYS A 215 16.50 -14.86 -5.98
CA CYS A 215 15.20 -14.68 -5.35
C CYS A 215 14.07 -14.70 -6.38
N GLY A 216 14.22 -13.98 -7.49
CA GLY A 216 13.25 -13.96 -8.59
C GLY A 216 12.96 -15.35 -9.16
N ARG A 217 14.00 -16.19 -9.33
CA ARG A 217 13.82 -17.59 -9.77
C ARG A 217 13.07 -18.44 -8.75
N ARG A 218 13.36 -18.28 -7.45
CA ARG A 218 12.65 -19.01 -6.38
C ARG A 218 11.18 -18.59 -6.30
N TRP A 219 10.92 -17.30 -6.47
CA TRP A 219 9.57 -16.74 -6.47
C TRP A 219 8.74 -17.28 -7.65
N ALA A 220 9.35 -17.34 -8.83
CA ALA A 220 8.71 -17.88 -10.04
C ALA A 220 8.27 -19.34 -9.89
N ALA A 221 9.00 -20.13 -9.12
CA ALA A 221 8.71 -21.53 -8.88
C ALA A 221 7.65 -21.78 -7.80
N ASN A 222 7.15 -20.74 -7.12
CA ASN A 222 6.22 -20.87 -6.02
C ASN A 222 4.79 -20.47 -6.43
N PRO A 223 3.84 -21.40 -6.46
CA PRO A 223 2.46 -21.14 -6.92
C PRO A 223 1.65 -20.25 -5.98
N ARG A 224 2.14 -19.99 -4.74
CA ARG A 224 1.46 -19.14 -3.77
C ARG A 224 1.70 -17.65 -4.00
N PHE A 225 2.71 -17.29 -4.78
CA PHE A 225 3.05 -15.89 -5.01
C PHE A 225 2.47 -15.36 -6.32
N MET A 226 1.83 -14.20 -6.21
CA MET A 226 1.40 -13.41 -7.36
C MET A 226 2.58 -12.62 -7.92
N ASN A 227 2.63 -12.49 -9.23
CA ASN A 227 3.75 -11.90 -9.94
C ASN A 227 3.40 -10.55 -10.53
N HIS A 228 2.55 -10.58 -11.56
CA HIS A 228 2.29 -9.44 -12.41
C HIS A 228 0.99 -9.65 -13.18
N THR A 229 0.17 -8.61 -13.25
CA THR A 229 -0.98 -8.55 -14.15
C THR A 229 -0.67 -7.56 -15.26
N SER A 230 -0.58 -8.06 -16.49
CA SER A 230 -0.24 -7.23 -17.65
C SER A 230 -1.43 -6.37 -18.06
N ARG A 231 -1.19 -5.09 -18.34
CA ARG A 231 -2.22 -4.21 -18.90
C ARG A 231 -2.66 -4.66 -20.29
N GLY A 232 -1.78 -5.32 -21.03
CA GLY A 232 -2.06 -5.82 -22.39
C GLY A 232 -3.02 -7.01 -22.42
N SER A 233 -3.14 -7.75 -21.32
CA SER A 233 -4.03 -8.91 -21.20
C SER A 233 -5.41 -8.59 -20.63
N LEU A 234 -5.69 -7.31 -20.32
CA LEU A 234 -6.97 -6.90 -19.76
C LEU A 234 -7.95 -6.51 -20.87
N ASP A 235 -9.21 -6.89 -20.65
CA ASP A 235 -10.32 -6.45 -21.46
C ASP A 235 -10.79 -5.06 -21.02
N TYR A 236 -11.03 -4.21 -22.01
CA TYR A 236 -11.53 -2.85 -21.81
C TYR A 236 -12.80 -2.66 -22.62
N ARG A 237 -13.74 -1.87 -22.09
CA ARG A 237 -14.96 -1.49 -22.80
C ARG A 237 -14.68 -0.85 -24.15
N ASN A 238 -13.64 -0.02 -24.22
CA ASN A 238 -13.15 0.61 -25.45
C ASN A 238 -11.76 1.23 -25.24
N ASP A 239 -11.16 1.77 -26.31
CA ASP A 239 -9.82 2.36 -26.28
C ASP A 239 -9.71 3.65 -25.46
N PHE A 240 -10.81 4.38 -25.28
CA PHE A 240 -10.83 5.55 -24.41
C PHE A 240 -10.59 5.14 -22.95
N TYR A 241 -11.28 4.12 -22.46
CA TYR A 241 -11.08 3.59 -21.11
C TYR A 241 -9.72 2.91 -20.93
N ARG A 242 -9.24 2.19 -21.95
CA ARG A 242 -7.85 1.67 -21.99
C ARG A 242 -6.83 2.78 -21.74
N LYS A 243 -7.00 3.94 -22.38
CA LYS A 243 -6.12 5.11 -22.22
C LYS A 243 -6.23 5.72 -20.83
N ILE A 244 -7.43 5.76 -20.23
CA ILE A 244 -7.61 6.24 -18.85
C ILE A 244 -6.85 5.34 -17.87
N VAL A 245 -6.99 4.01 -17.98
CA VAL A 245 -6.26 3.07 -17.11
C VAL A 245 -4.75 3.20 -17.29
N SER A 246 -4.27 3.35 -18.53
CA SER A 246 -2.84 3.61 -18.81
C SER A 246 -2.33 4.83 -18.03
N ARG A 247 -3.04 5.96 -18.11
CA ARG A 247 -2.66 7.20 -17.41
C ARG A 247 -2.76 7.08 -15.89
N TYR A 248 -3.80 6.43 -15.38
CA TYR A 248 -3.94 6.20 -13.94
C TYR A 248 -2.76 5.40 -13.37
N LEU A 249 -2.28 4.42 -14.14
CA LEU A 249 -1.10 3.62 -13.83
C LEU A 249 0.22 4.28 -14.26
N ASP A 250 0.22 5.58 -14.60
CA ASP A 250 1.42 6.33 -15.01
C ASP A 250 2.16 5.66 -16.18
N ASP A 251 1.38 5.23 -17.17
CA ASP A 251 1.76 4.56 -18.43
C ASP A 251 2.59 3.28 -18.28
N ARG A 252 2.53 2.66 -17.09
CA ARG A 252 3.15 1.36 -16.84
C ARG A 252 2.50 0.25 -17.67
N SER A 253 3.30 -0.77 -17.98
CA SER A 253 2.87 -1.95 -18.76
C SER A 253 1.96 -2.92 -17.99
N GLY A 254 1.84 -2.76 -16.66
CA GLY A 254 0.99 -3.57 -15.81
C GLY A 254 1.21 -3.28 -14.33
N MET A 255 0.59 -4.10 -13.48
CA MET A 255 0.70 -4.01 -12.03
C MET A 255 1.54 -5.15 -11.49
N SER A 256 2.51 -4.82 -10.65
CA SER A 256 3.40 -5.80 -10.05
C SER A 256 3.07 -5.95 -8.58
N TYR A 257 2.92 -7.19 -8.11
CA TYR A 257 2.47 -7.47 -6.76
C TYR A 257 3.66 -7.79 -5.87
N GLY A 258 3.75 -7.14 -4.70
CA GLY A 258 4.91 -7.26 -3.81
C GLY A 258 6.15 -6.49 -4.26
N PHE A 259 7.26 -6.65 -3.51
CA PHE A 259 8.58 -6.11 -3.85
C PHE A 259 9.71 -7.00 -3.32
N PHE A 260 10.87 -6.90 -3.96
CA PHE A 260 12.15 -7.28 -3.37
C PHE A 260 12.93 -6.02 -3.07
N ALA A 261 13.43 -5.93 -1.85
CA ALA A 261 14.26 -4.83 -1.43
C ALA A 261 15.38 -5.35 -0.52
N ARG A 262 16.51 -4.67 -0.55
CA ARG A 262 17.65 -4.91 0.32
C ARG A 262 18.10 -3.59 0.88
N GLN A 263 17.84 -3.39 2.17
CA GLN A 263 18.48 -2.33 2.93
C GLN A 263 19.98 -2.62 2.95
N LEU A 264 20.78 -1.65 2.54
CA LEU A 264 22.23 -1.76 2.57
C LEU A 264 22.76 -1.68 4.02
N PRO A 265 23.96 -2.21 4.28
CA PRO A 265 24.56 -2.17 5.61
C PRO A 265 24.58 -0.75 6.21
N VAL A 266 24.16 -0.63 7.48
CA VAL A 266 24.12 0.65 8.21
C VAL A 266 24.58 0.49 9.65
N ALA A 267 25.58 1.28 10.04
CA ALA A 267 26.08 1.33 11.41
C ALA A 267 25.31 2.39 12.22
N GLY A 268 24.32 1.95 13.00
CA GLY A 268 23.55 2.84 13.87
C GLY A 268 24.25 3.08 15.22
N LYS A 269 24.21 4.33 15.70
CA LYS A 269 24.58 4.68 17.08
C LYS A 269 23.54 4.12 18.08
N PRO A 270 23.93 3.77 19.32
CA PRO A 270 22.97 3.37 20.36
C PRO A 270 22.00 4.52 20.67
N ALA A 271 20.77 4.17 21.05
CA ALA A 271 19.79 5.14 21.54
C ALA A 271 20.22 5.67 22.91
N LEU A 272 19.86 6.93 23.22
CA LEU A 272 20.16 7.54 24.50
C LEU A 272 18.96 7.39 25.42
N GLU A 273 19.15 6.92 26.65
CA GLU A 273 18.08 6.95 27.65
C GLU A 273 17.89 8.40 28.11
N ALA A 274 16.64 8.85 28.21
CA ALA A 274 16.30 10.23 28.49
C ALA A 274 15.12 10.35 29.46
N ASN A 275 15.13 11.41 30.26
CA ASN A 275 14.00 11.81 31.11
C ASN A 275 13.00 12.65 30.32
N ASP A 276 11.75 12.78 30.78
CA ASP A 276 10.71 13.53 30.06
C ASP A 276 11.07 15.01 29.82
N THR A 277 11.93 15.58 30.66
CA THR A 277 12.39 16.98 30.59
C THR A 277 13.53 17.21 29.59
N ASP A 278 14.15 16.15 29.07
CA ASP A 278 15.33 16.31 28.22
C ASP A 278 14.94 16.85 26.84
N GLU A 279 15.64 17.91 26.42
CA GLU A 279 15.47 18.51 25.10
C GLU A 279 15.80 17.51 23.99
N VAL A 280 14.97 17.54 22.94
CA VAL A 280 15.16 16.66 21.79
C VAL A 280 15.93 17.40 20.72
N GLU A 281 17.20 17.02 20.51
CA GLU A 281 17.99 17.52 19.40
C GLU A 281 17.33 17.21 18.04
N LYS A 282 17.62 18.02 17.02
CA LYS A 282 16.95 17.98 15.71
C LYS A 282 16.99 16.61 15.01
N ASN A 283 18.01 15.78 15.30
CA ASN A 283 18.29 14.49 14.64
C ASN A 283 17.96 13.27 15.53
N LEU A 284 17.29 13.50 16.66
CA LEU A 284 16.88 12.44 17.58
C LEU A 284 15.36 12.30 17.56
N VAL A 285 14.90 11.05 17.66
CA VAL A 285 13.48 10.74 17.74
C VAL A 285 13.15 10.14 19.10
N PRO A 286 12.26 10.76 19.89
CA PRO A 286 11.83 10.20 21.16
C PRO A 286 10.89 9.02 20.92
N VAL A 287 11.20 7.90 21.57
CA VAL A 287 10.44 6.65 21.51
C VAL A 287 10.34 6.05 22.91
N THR A 288 9.17 5.54 23.27
CA THR A 288 8.93 4.88 24.56
C THR A 288 8.84 3.37 24.41
N VAL A 289 9.89 2.63 24.76
CA VAL A 289 9.95 1.16 24.67
C VAL A 289 10.24 0.57 26.03
N ALA A 290 9.54 -0.50 26.40
CA ALA A 290 9.71 -1.19 27.69
C ALA A 290 9.64 -0.26 28.92
N GLY A 291 8.79 0.78 28.86
CA GLY A 291 8.62 1.76 29.94
C GLY A 291 9.73 2.81 30.04
N LYS A 292 10.71 2.81 29.11
CA LYS A 292 11.81 3.77 29.06
C LYS A 292 11.63 4.72 27.89
N ARG A 293 11.87 6.02 28.11
CA ARG A 293 11.98 7.03 27.06
C ARG A 293 13.41 7.00 26.50
N LEU A 294 13.52 6.81 25.19
CA LEU A 294 14.77 6.73 24.46
C LEU A 294 14.80 7.79 23.35
N LEU A 295 15.93 8.45 23.18
CA LEU A 295 16.23 9.32 22.05
C LEU A 295 17.01 8.53 21.00
N VAL A 296 16.35 8.22 19.88
CA VAL A 296 16.85 7.34 18.84
C VAL A 296 17.49 8.17 17.72
N PRO A 297 18.81 8.05 17.47
CA PRO A 297 19.42 8.62 16.28
C PRO A 297 18.97 7.85 15.04
N VAL A 298 18.43 8.56 14.04
CA VAL A 298 18.03 7.97 12.76
C VAL A 298 19.06 8.38 11.71
N PRO A 299 19.91 7.45 11.24
CA PRO A 299 20.87 7.74 10.18
C PRO A 299 20.23 7.59 8.80
N ASP A 300 20.97 8.01 7.79
CA ASP A 300 20.60 7.83 6.40
C ASP A 300 20.41 6.34 6.08
N VAL A 301 19.35 6.02 5.33
CA VAL A 301 19.08 4.65 4.87
C VAL A 301 19.16 4.59 3.36
N ARG A 302 19.79 3.52 2.87
CA ARG A 302 19.91 3.20 1.44
C ARG A 302 19.39 1.82 1.19
N ILE A 303 18.60 1.65 0.14
CA ILE A 303 17.91 0.41 -0.18
C ILE A 303 18.04 0.17 -1.68
N LEU A 304 18.49 -1.03 -2.08
CA LEU A 304 18.32 -1.49 -3.45
C LEU A 304 16.95 -2.16 -3.57
N THR A 305 16.19 -1.86 -4.61
CA THR A 305 14.86 -2.43 -4.83
C THR A 305 14.58 -2.58 -6.32
N THR A 306 13.63 -3.44 -6.66
CA THR A 306 13.09 -3.49 -8.02
C THR A 306 12.29 -2.21 -8.35
N ARG A 307 12.48 -1.65 -9.54
CA ARG A 307 11.63 -0.58 -10.09
C ARG A 307 10.20 -1.07 -10.33
N SER A 308 9.26 -0.14 -10.46
CA SER A 308 7.89 -0.52 -10.81
C SER A 308 7.79 -1.08 -12.23
N GLY A 309 6.90 -2.06 -12.42
CA GLY A 309 6.62 -2.67 -13.72
C GLY A 309 7.66 -3.67 -14.22
N CYS A 310 8.74 -3.92 -13.47
CA CYS A 310 9.70 -4.97 -13.85
C CYS A 310 9.10 -6.38 -13.67
N ARG A 311 9.57 -7.34 -14.47
CA ARG A 311 9.22 -8.76 -14.30
C ARG A 311 10.07 -9.37 -13.19
N LYS A 312 9.55 -9.41 -11.95
CA LYS A 312 10.29 -9.89 -10.76
C LYS A 312 10.84 -11.31 -10.86
N THR A 313 10.26 -12.15 -11.73
CA THR A 313 10.73 -13.51 -11.97
C THR A 313 11.93 -13.58 -12.93
N ALA A 314 12.25 -12.49 -13.61
CA ALA A 314 13.28 -12.39 -14.64
C ALA A 314 13.90 -10.98 -14.61
N ILE A 315 14.49 -10.64 -13.46
CA ILE A 315 15.09 -9.32 -13.19
C ILE A 315 16.35 -9.16 -14.05
N ASP A 316 16.43 -8.06 -14.79
CA ASP A 316 17.67 -7.55 -15.37
C ASP A 316 18.29 -6.55 -14.38
N PRO A 317 19.36 -6.91 -13.65
CA PRO A 317 19.84 -6.06 -12.57
C PRO A 317 20.29 -4.67 -13.01
N GLU A 318 20.83 -4.54 -14.22
CA GLU A 318 21.37 -3.28 -14.73
C GLU A 318 20.27 -2.30 -15.15
N ARG A 319 19.02 -2.79 -15.27
CA ARG A 319 17.86 -1.99 -15.71
C ARG A 319 16.74 -1.93 -14.68
N ASP A 320 16.55 -3.00 -13.93
CA ASP A 320 15.40 -3.20 -13.07
C ASP A 320 15.68 -2.88 -11.60
N LEU A 321 16.95 -2.81 -11.18
CA LEU A 321 17.30 -2.39 -9.82
C LEU A 321 17.53 -0.89 -9.77
N VAL A 322 16.88 -0.27 -8.78
CA VAL A 322 17.07 1.14 -8.42
C VAL A 322 17.51 1.22 -6.98
N GLN A 323 18.18 2.31 -6.64
CA GLN A 323 18.47 2.62 -5.24
C GLN A 323 17.49 3.68 -4.76
N ILE A 324 16.87 3.47 -3.60
CA ILE A 324 16.08 4.48 -2.92
C ILE A 324 16.69 4.76 -1.56
N GLY A 325 16.39 5.93 -1.00
CA GLY A 325 16.87 6.27 0.32
C GLY A 325 16.17 7.46 0.94
N LEU A 326 16.57 7.73 2.17
CA LEU A 326 16.16 8.89 2.94
C LEU A 326 17.41 9.38 3.67
N ASP A 327 17.81 10.63 3.43
CA ASP A 327 18.88 11.25 4.19
C ASP A 327 18.26 12.06 5.34
N THR A 328 18.95 12.16 6.47
CA THR A 328 18.44 12.67 7.76
C THR A 328 17.86 14.09 7.69
N ALA A 329 18.22 14.86 6.64
CA ALA A 329 17.78 16.23 6.40
C ALA A 329 17.12 16.44 5.03
N SER A 330 16.92 15.39 4.22
CA SER A 330 16.42 15.49 2.85
C SER A 330 15.07 14.80 2.66
N LYS A 331 14.45 15.06 1.50
CA LYS A 331 13.30 14.29 1.05
C LYS A 331 13.75 12.88 0.66
N PRO A 332 12.85 11.89 0.66
CA PRO A 332 13.11 10.61 0.03
C PRO A 332 13.62 10.78 -1.41
N TRP A 333 14.51 9.90 -1.85
CA TRP A 333 15.15 9.98 -3.16
C TRP A 333 15.21 8.63 -3.87
N ILE A 334 15.36 8.67 -5.19
CA ILE A 334 15.57 7.51 -6.07
C ILE A 334 16.75 7.77 -7.01
N ALA A 335 17.66 6.82 -7.10
CA ALA A 335 18.78 6.80 -8.03
C ALA A 335 18.60 5.70 -9.07
N THR A 336 18.73 6.07 -10.34
CA THR A 336 18.58 5.17 -11.49
C THR A 336 19.94 4.63 -11.93
N PRO A 337 19.99 3.42 -12.54
CA PRO A 337 21.22 2.87 -13.11
C PRO A 337 21.91 3.81 -14.11
N GLU A 338 23.25 3.82 -14.07
CA GLU A 338 24.06 4.52 -15.07
C GLU A 338 23.89 3.91 -16.48
N GLY A 339 23.90 4.76 -17.52
CA GLY A 339 23.93 4.32 -18.92
C GLY A 339 22.60 3.83 -19.50
N LEU A 340 21.47 4.09 -18.84
CA LEU A 340 20.16 3.80 -19.42
C LEU A 340 19.82 4.76 -20.57
N PRO A 341 19.08 4.30 -21.60
CA PRO A 341 18.56 5.17 -22.65
C PRO A 341 17.71 6.32 -22.09
N GLU A 342 17.71 7.49 -22.76
CA GLU A 342 16.94 8.67 -22.32
C GLU A 342 15.42 8.41 -22.25
N ASP A 343 14.90 7.51 -23.09
CA ASP A 343 13.50 7.12 -23.12
C ASP A 343 13.16 5.98 -22.14
N PHE A 344 14.14 5.49 -21.36
CA PHE A 344 13.91 4.41 -20.41
C PHE A 344 13.22 4.92 -19.14
N VAL A 345 11.93 4.64 -19.05
CA VAL A 345 11.08 5.07 -17.94
C VAL A 345 11.39 4.28 -16.65
N THR A 346 12.12 4.91 -15.73
CA THR A 346 12.39 4.37 -14.39
C THR A 346 11.46 5.03 -13.37
N ARG A 347 10.35 4.34 -13.03
CA ARG A 347 9.42 4.83 -12.00
C ARG A 347 9.63 4.12 -10.66
N PRO A 348 9.49 4.85 -9.53
CA PRO A 348 9.53 4.25 -8.21
C PRO A 348 8.39 3.24 -8.02
N SER A 349 8.64 2.23 -7.19
CA SER A 349 7.56 1.36 -6.69
C SER A 349 6.51 2.19 -5.97
N PHE A 350 5.23 1.79 -6.04
CA PHE A 350 4.22 2.38 -5.16
C PHE A 350 4.53 2.10 -3.69
N ASP A 351 5.24 1.00 -3.41
CA ASP A 351 5.65 0.63 -2.05
C ASP A 351 6.91 1.37 -1.57
N THR A 352 7.43 2.36 -2.30
CA THR A 352 8.68 3.08 -1.96
C THR A 352 8.66 3.60 -0.51
N LEU A 353 7.57 4.24 -0.10
CA LEU A 353 7.42 4.76 1.24
C LEU A 353 7.45 3.64 2.30
N THR A 354 6.73 2.54 2.06
CA THR A 354 6.69 1.37 2.95
C THR A 354 8.07 0.70 3.06
N ILE A 355 8.80 0.60 1.95
CA ILE A 355 10.17 0.06 1.93
C ILE A 355 11.10 0.94 2.78
N ILE A 356 11.03 2.26 2.62
CA ILE A 356 11.81 3.21 3.42
C ILE A 356 11.42 3.11 4.90
N ALA A 357 10.12 3.04 5.22
CA ALA A 357 9.64 2.89 6.59
C ALA A 357 10.19 1.63 7.26
N HIS A 358 10.24 0.49 6.56
CA HIS A 358 10.87 -0.71 7.07
C HIS A 358 12.37 -0.52 7.32
N ALA A 359 13.09 0.14 6.42
CA ALA A 359 14.53 0.38 6.57
C ALA A 359 14.84 1.32 7.74
N VAL A 360 14.10 2.43 7.87
CA VAL A 360 14.17 3.35 9.02
C VAL A 360 13.86 2.59 10.31
N GLY A 361 12.78 1.80 10.33
CA GLY A 361 12.40 1.00 11.49
C GLY A 361 13.46 -0.02 11.89
N ASN A 362 14.08 -0.72 10.94
CA ASN A 362 15.19 -1.62 11.23
C ASN A 362 16.33 -0.89 11.94
N THR A 363 16.68 0.30 11.46
CA THR A 363 17.77 1.07 12.04
C THR A 363 17.43 1.61 13.43
N MET A 364 16.19 2.07 13.64
CA MET A 364 15.70 2.50 14.95
C MET A 364 15.72 1.35 15.96
N ILE A 365 15.22 0.17 15.59
CA ILE A 365 15.25 -1.02 16.44
C ILE A 365 16.69 -1.45 16.73
N ALA A 366 17.59 -1.40 15.75
CA ALA A 366 18.99 -1.69 15.98
C ALA A 366 19.62 -0.73 17.00
N SER A 367 19.30 0.57 16.92
CA SER A 367 19.74 1.60 17.87
C SER A 367 19.20 1.36 19.28
N ILE A 368 17.90 1.07 19.41
CA ILE A 368 17.23 0.75 20.68
C ILE A 368 17.83 -0.51 21.31
N LEU A 369 18.01 -1.58 20.52
CA LEU A 369 18.55 -2.85 21.02
C LEU A 369 20.00 -2.72 21.47
N ARG A 370 20.83 -1.88 20.82
CA ARG A 370 22.19 -1.62 21.32
C ARG A 370 22.21 -1.07 22.74
N THR A 371 21.17 -0.35 23.14
CA THR A 371 21.03 0.23 24.48
C THR A 371 20.36 -0.74 25.45
N LEU A 372 19.21 -1.29 25.07
CA LEU A 372 18.38 -2.10 25.97
C LEU A 372 18.80 -3.58 26.03
N ARG A 373 19.40 -4.12 24.97
CA ARG A 373 19.83 -5.52 24.84
C ARG A 373 21.14 -5.63 24.04
N PRO A 374 22.29 -5.21 24.59
CA PRO A 374 23.57 -5.16 23.87
C PRO A 374 24.02 -6.50 23.26
N ASP A 375 23.57 -7.62 23.83
CA ASP A 375 23.85 -8.98 23.34
C ASP A 375 23.03 -9.38 22.11
N SER A 376 22.04 -8.57 21.72
CA SER A 376 21.25 -8.82 20.52
C SER A 376 22.15 -8.88 19.29
N ARG A 377 21.95 -9.92 18.47
CA ARG A 377 22.69 -10.09 17.22
C ARG A 377 22.21 -9.15 16.12
N PHE A 378 20.96 -8.68 16.19
CA PHE A 378 20.31 -7.93 15.12
C PHE A 378 21.09 -6.66 14.72
N PRO A 379 21.53 -5.78 15.65
CA PRO A 379 22.28 -4.58 15.27
C PRO A 379 23.60 -4.88 14.52
N LYS A 380 24.31 -5.95 14.93
CA LYS A 380 25.57 -6.38 14.30
C LYS A 380 25.32 -6.99 12.90
N LEU A 381 24.22 -7.73 12.74
CA LEU A 381 23.83 -8.30 11.45
C LEU A 381 23.40 -7.21 10.46
N LEU A 382 22.59 -6.24 10.91
CA LEU A 382 22.18 -5.11 10.09
C LEU A 382 23.39 -4.27 9.64
N GLU A 383 24.33 -4.00 10.55
CA GLU A 383 25.55 -3.26 10.26
C GLU A 383 26.46 -3.97 9.26
N ARG A 384 26.53 -5.30 9.29
CA ARG A 384 27.41 -6.08 8.41
C ARG A 384 26.78 -6.44 7.07
N PHE A 385 25.51 -6.79 7.07
CA PHE A 385 24.85 -7.42 5.92
C PHE A 385 23.67 -6.61 5.37
N GLY A 386 23.19 -5.62 6.12
CA GLY A 386 21.92 -4.96 5.81
C GLY A 386 20.72 -5.85 6.15
N SER A 387 19.60 -5.63 5.47
CA SER A 387 18.37 -6.43 5.65
C SER A 387 17.74 -6.74 4.30
N GLY A 388 17.46 -8.02 4.06
CA GLY A 388 16.52 -8.42 3.02
C GLY A 388 15.09 -8.06 3.43
N MET A 389 14.30 -7.57 2.50
CA MET A 389 12.90 -7.22 2.69
C MET A 389 12.11 -7.71 1.48
N THR A 390 11.03 -8.42 1.76
CA THR A 390 10.15 -8.97 0.73
C THR A 390 8.72 -8.72 1.12
N HIS A 391 7.91 -8.30 0.16
CA HIS A 391 6.49 -8.12 0.33
C HIS A 391 5.77 -9.04 -0.64
N TRP A 392 4.78 -9.77 -0.15
CA TRP A 392 3.86 -10.60 -0.92
C TRP A 392 2.44 -10.42 -0.37
N HIS A 393 1.45 -10.83 -1.16
CA HIS A 393 0.06 -10.82 -0.74
C HIS A 393 -0.40 -12.27 -0.52
N HIS A 394 -0.23 -12.75 0.70
CA HIS A 394 -0.80 -13.98 1.25
C HIS A 394 -0.50 -13.96 2.75
N TYR A 395 -1.43 -14.41 3.58
CA TYR A 395 -1.21 -14.45 5.02
C TYR A 395 -0.65 -15.82 5.39
N PRO A 396 0.57 -15.90 5.96
CA PRO A 396 1.05 -17.17 6.49
C PRO A 396 0.19 -17.57 7.69
N ASP A 397 -0.23 -18.83 7.70
CA ASP A 397 -0.81 -19.48 8.87
C ASP A 397 0.20 -19.47 10.03
N ASP A 398 -0.29 -19.49 11.26
CA ASP A 398 0.58 -19.34 12.44
C ASP A 398 1.59 -20.50 12.57
N ASP A 399 1.26 -21.69 12.04
CA ASP A 399 2.15 -22.85 11.98
C ASP A 399 3.25 -22.73 10.90
N MET A 400 3.09 -21.82 9.94
CA MET A 400 4.10 -21.52 8.92
C MET A 400 5.20 -20.59 9.42
N ILE A 401 5.03 -19.94 10.58
CA ILE A 401 5.99 -18.99 11.13
C ILE A 401 7.16 -19.75 11.77
N PRO A 402 8.41 -19.63 11.26
CA PRO A 402 9.53 -20.34 11.84
C PRO A 402 9.82 -19.88 13.26
N LYS A 403 10.37 -20.78 14.10
CA LYS A 403 10.78 -20.43 15.46
C LYS A 403 11.73 -19.22 15.46
N GLY A 404 11.45 -18.25 16.32
CA GLY A 404 12.24 -17.02 16.46
C GLY A 404 11.80 -15.86 15.54
N TYR A 405 10.80 -16.07 14.68
CA TYR A 405 10.17 -14.99 13.92
C TYR A 405 9.05 -14.36 14.74
N ILE A 406 8.83 -13.06 14.54
CA ILE A 406 7.76 -12.31 15.18
C ILE A 406 6.75 -11.89 14.11
N LYS A 407 5.48 -12.20 14.36
CA LYS A 407 4.34 -11.76 13.54
C LYS A 407 3.64 -10.62 14.29
N HIS A 408 3.36 -9.52 13.60
CA HIS A 408 2.67 -8.35 14.16
C HIS A 408 1.61 -7.82 13.18
N GLY A 409 0.75 -6.91 13.66
CA GLY A 409 -0.18 -6.17 12.83
C GLY A 409 -1.47 -6.90 12.43
N LYS A 410 -1.79 -8.03 13.08
CA LYS A 410 -3.08 -8.73 12.90
C LYS A 410 -4.28 -7.82 13.20
N GLU A 411 -4.13 -6.97 14.21
CA GLU A 411 -5.16 -6.03 14.66
C GLU A 411 -5.11 -4.68 13.92
N ASN A 412 -4.19 -4.51 12.96
CA ASN A 412 -4.12 -3.27 12.20
C ASN A 412 -5.28 -3.19 11.20
N PRO A 413 -5.79 -1.98 10.91
CA PRO A 413 -6.77 -1.78 9.85
C PRO A 413 -6.24 -2.28 8.50
N PRO A 414 -7.06 -2.98 7.70
CA PRO A 414 -6.63 -3.58 6.44
C PRO A 414 -6.55 -2.55 5.32
N VAL A 415 -5.45 -1.79 5.32
CA VAL A 415 -5.12 -0.78 4.30
C VAL A 415 -4.30 -1.37 3.14
N SER A 416 -4.23 -0.66 2.02
CA SER A 416 -3.37 -1.06 0.90
C SER A 416 -1.88 -0.85 1.23
N CYS A 417 -1.02 -1.74 0.73
CA CYS A 417 0.42 -1.83 1.06
C CYS A 417 1.26 -0.58 0.71
N SER A 418 0.80 0.23 -0.24
CA SER A 418 1.49 1.41 -0.76
C SER A 418 1.02 2.72 -0.13
N THR A 419 0.34 2.66 1.02
CA THR A 419 -0.29 3.83 1.64
C THR A 419 0.59 4.43 2.73
N PRO A 420 0.42 5.72 3.06
CA PRO A 420 1.02 6.30 4.26
C PRO A 420 0.72 5.50 5.54
N GLN A 421 -0.48 4.93 5.64
CA GLN A 421 -0.90 4.10 6.76
C GLN A 421 -0.11 2.80 6.86
N SER A 422 0.07 2.06 5.75
CA SER A 422 0.86 0.82 5.78
C SER A 422 2.32 1.09 6.16
N ALA A 423 2.89 2.21 5.73
CA ALA A 423 4.23 2.64 6.14
C ALA A 423 4.29 2.93 7.65
N ALA A 424 3.31 3.65 8.20
CA ALA A 424 3.19 3.90 9.63
C ALA A 424 3.07 2.60 10.43
N TYR A 425 2.17 1.70 10.06
CA TYR A 425 1.96 0.41 10.72
C TYR A 425 3.20 -0.49 10.67
N SER A 426 3.96 -0.41 9.58
CA SER A 426 5.22 -1.15 9.43
C SER A 426 6.30 -0.70 10.39
N LEU A 427 6.32 0.58 10.76
CA LEU A 427 7.23 1.11 11.78
C LEU A 427 6.72 0.78 13.19
N LEU A 428 5.44 1.04 13.45
CA LEU A 428 4.81 0.83 14.76
C LEU A 428 4.89 -0.64 15.20
N GLY A 429 4.57 -1.57 14.29
CA GLY A 429 4.62 -2.99 14.61
C GLY A 429 6.02 -3.51 14.96
N LYS A 430 7.09 -2.86 14.46
CA LYS A 430 8.46 -3.18 14.88
C LYS A 430 8.79 -2.70 16.28
N LEU A 431 8.17 -1.60 16.73
CA LEU A 431 8.33 -1.08 18.09
C LEU A 431 7.51 -1.90 19.11
N GLU A 432 6.44 -2.56 18.65
CA GLU A 432 5.61 -3.45 19.46
C GLU A 432 6.23 -4.84 19.64
N ALA A 433 6.87 -5.36 18.59
CA ALA A 433 7.64 -6.61 18.58
C ALA A 433 8.90 -6.53 19.45
#